data_AF-A0AA96SNH0-F1
#
_entry.id   AF-A0AA96SNH0-F1
#
_cell.length_a   1.000
_cell.length_b   1.000
_cell.length_c   1.000
_cell.angle_alpha   90.00
_cell.angle_beta   90.00
_cell.angle_gamma   90.00
#
_symmetry.space_group_name_H-M   'P 1'
#
loop_
_entity.id
_entity.type
_entity.pdbx_description
1 polymer ?
#
loop_
_entity_poly.entity_id
_entity_poly.type
_entity_poly.pdbx_seq_one_letter_code
_entity_poly.pdbx_strand_id
1 'polypeptide(L)'
;MKINQMKKDELFEGFYLIKSAEVRQTRAGKNYLAFTFQDDTGVIEGKLWDAQPHNVEEFTAGKVVHMQGRREVYNNTPQVNQLTLRLPKAGEPNDPADFKEKPPVDQKEIRDYLSQMIFKIENSVWQRVVRSLYSKYDKEFYSYPAAKTNHHAFESGLAFHTATMVKLADAIGDIYPQLNKSLLFAGIMLHDLAKVIELSGPENTEYTVRGNLIGHIALIDEELTKTLMELKIDDSKEEVIVLRHVLLSHHGLLEYGSPVRPKIMEAEILHMIDNLDAEMMMMTAALGLVDPGEMSNKIFALEGRSFYKPKLEQ
;
A
#
# COMPACT_ATOMS: atom_id res chain seq x y z
N MET A 1 6.99 0.31 -24.06
CA MET A 1 7.04 1.62 -23.35
C MET A 1 6.51 1.40 -21.93
N LYS A 2 7.08 2.04 -20.91
CA LYS A 2 6.51 1.95 -19.54
C LYS A 2 5.33 2.93 -19.38
N ILE A 3 4.41 2.67 -18.45
CA ILE A 3 3.23 3.50 -18.22
C ILE A 3 3.61 4.95 -17.91
N ASN A 4 4.60 5.16 -17.03
CA ASN A 4 5.06 6.51 -16.69
C ASN A 4 5.78 7.26 -17.83
N GLN A 5 6.07 6.59 -18.95
CA GLN A 5 6.69 7.17 -20.15
C GLN A 5 5.66 7.47 -21.25
N MET A 6 4.40 7.06 -21.07
CA MET A 6 3.36 7.26 -22.07
C MET A 6 3.01 8.74 -22.21
N LYS A 7 3.22 9.27 -23.42
CA LYS A 7 2.92 10.66 -23.73
C LYS A 7 1.47 10.84 -24.16
N LYS A 8 0.93 12.03 -23.87
CA LYS A 8 -0.43 12.40 -24.26
C LYS A 8 -0.61 12.32 -25.77
N ASP A 9 -1.69 11.69 -26.20
CA ASP A 9 -2.14 11.61 -27.60
C ASP A 9 -1.17 10.88 -28.54
N GLU A 10 -0.20 10.13 -27.99
CA GLU A 10 0.76 9.32 -28.73
C GLU A 10 0.40 7.83 -28.71
N LEU A 11 0.80 7.13 -29.78
CA LEU A 11 0.73 5.67 -29.85
C LEU A 11 1.85 5.06 -29.04
N PHE A 12 1.56 3.92 -28.41
CA PHE A 12 2.54 3.15 -27.68
C PHE A 12 2.33 1.64 -27.89
N GLU A 13 3.38 0.88 -27.60
CA GLU A 13 3.38 -0.58 -27.62
C GLU A 13 4.21 -1.10 -26.44
N GLY A 14 3.77 -2.22 -25.85
CA GLY A 14 4.49 -2.86 -24.76
C GLY A 14 3.77 -4.08 -24.20
N PHE A 15 4.35 -4.65 -23.15
CA PHE A 15 3.74 -5.73 -22.37
C PHE A 15 3.30 -5.18 -21.02
N TYR A 16 2.13 -5.64 -20.54
CA TYR A 16 1.53 -5.17 -19.30
C TYR A 16 0.75 -6.30 -18.65
N LEU A 17 0.68 -6.29 -17.32
CA LEU A 17 -0.16 -7.20 -16.55
C LEU A 17 -1.60 -6.70 -16.56
N ILE A 18 -2.56 -7.60 -16.80
CA ILE A 18 -3.96 -7.34 -16.51
C ILE A 18 -4.15 -7.44 -15.00
N LYS A 19 -4.24 -6.31 -14.31
CA LYS A 19 -4.51 -6.26 -12.87
C LYS A 19 -5.98 -6.60 -12.58
N SER A 20 -6.89 -6.07 -13.38
CA SER A 20 -8.32 -6.41 -13.32
C SER A 20 -8.95 -6.43 -14.71
N ALA A 21 -9.96 -7.28 -14.89
CA ALA A 21 -10.76 -7.39 -16.10
C ALA A 21 -12.22 -7.62 -15.73
N GLU A 22 -13.09 -6.65 -16.03
CA GLU A 22 -14.52 -6.72 -15.73
C GLU A 22 -15.35 -6.64 -17.01
N VAL A 23 -16.28 -7.59 -17.17
CA VAL A 23 -17.28 -7.51 -18.24
C VAL A 23 -18.35 -6.52 -17.83
N ARG A 24 -18.53 -5.47 -18.62
CA ARG A 24 -19.56 -4.45 -18.42
C ARG A 24 -20.40 -4.29 -19.68
N GLN A 25 -21.58 -3.71 -19.54
CA GLN A 25 -22.48 -3.44 -20.67
C GLN A 25 -22.60 -1.95 -20.94
N THR A 26 -22.61 -1.60 -22.22
CA THR A 26 -23.00 -0.26 -22.68
C THR A 26 -24.50 -0.06 -22.47
N ARG A 27 -24.96 1.19 -22.56
CA ARG A 27 -26.41 1.50 -22.56
C ARG A 27 -27.19 0.80 -23.68
N ALA A 28 -26.50 0.42 -24.76
CA ALA A 28 -27.05 -0.34 -25.89
C ALA A 28 -26.99 -1.87 -25.69
N GLY A 29 -26.60 -2.36 -24.51
CA GLY A 29 -26.54 -3.78 -24.17
C GLY A 29 -25.32 -4.52 -24.70
N LYS A 30 -24.41 -3.86 -25.43
CA LYS A 30 -23.17 -4.48 -25.91
C LYS A 30 -22.14 -4.63 -24.81
N ASN A 31 -21.49 -5.78 -24.74
CA ASN A 31 -20.41 -6.06 -23.79
C ASN A 31 -19.15 -5.28 -24.16
N TYR A 32 -18.43 -4.81 -23.14
CA TYR A 32 -17.05 -4.33 -23.23
C TYR A 32 -16.27 -4.82 -22.01
N LEU A 33 -14.96 -4.97 -22.17
CA LEU A 33 -14.08 -5.27 -21.05
C LEU A 33 -13.49 -3.96 -20.52
N ALA A 34 -13.70 -3.70 -19.23
CA ALA A 34 -13.02 -2.66 -18.49
C ALA A 34 -11.78 -3.27 -17.83
N PHE A 35 -10.61 -2.75 -18.19
CA PHE A 35 -9.33 -3.25 -17.69
C PHE A 35 -8.64 -2.21 -16.82
N THR A 36 -7.92 -2.71 -15.82
CA THR A 36 -6.77 -1.99 -15.24
C THR A 36 -5.50 -2.72 -15.65
N PHE A 37 -4.64 -2.05 -16.41
CA PHE A 37 -3.32 -2.55 -16.78
C PHE A 37 -2.28 -2.06 -15.77
N GLN A 38 -1.24 -2.86 -15.57
CA GLN A 38 -0.15 -2.55 -14.65
C GLN A 38 1.21 -2.87 -15.28
N ASP A 39 2.19 -2.03 -14.99
CA ASP A 39 3.60 -2.38 -15.02
C ASP A 39 4.28 -1.98 -13.69
N ASP A 40 5.61 -2.11 -13.62
CA ASP A 40 6.42 -1.73 -12.46
C ASP A 40 6.46 -0.22 -12.18
N THR A 41 5.86 0.62 -13.04
CA THR A 41 5.85 2.09 -12.92
C THR A 41 4.47 2.66 -12.59
N GLY A 42 3.41 1.86 -12.65
CA GLY A 42 2.07 2.30 -12.27
C GLY A 42 0.95 1.50 -12.92
N VAL A 43 -0.24 2.10 -12.93
CA VAL A 43 -1.45 1.52 -13.51
C VAL A 43 -2.11 2.48 -14.50
N ILE A 44 -2.78 1.92 -15.50
CA ILE A 44 -3.57 2.69 -16.46
C ILE A 44 -4.86 1.94 -16.84
N GLU A 45 -5.97 2.66 -16.92
CA GLU A 45 -7.26 2.08 -17.31
C GLU A 45 -7.37 1.97 -18.83
N GLY A 46 -8.07 0.95 -19.32
CA GLY A 46 -8.39 0.81 -20.74
C GLY A 46 -9.69 0.07 -20.97
N LYS A 47 -10.32 0.30 -22.12
CA LYS A 47 -11.58 -0.34 -22.49
C LYS A 47 -11.47 -1.02 -23.84
N LEU A 48 -11.76 -2.32 -23.88
CA LEU A 48 -11.96 -3.05 -25.12
C LEU A 48 -13.45 -3.08 -25.43
N TRP A 49 -13.87 -2.24 -26.37
CA TRP A 49 -15.25 -2.14 -26.83
C TRP A 49 -15.64 -3.33 -27.71
N ASP A 50 -16.95 -3.62 -27.77
CA ASP A 50 -17.52 -4.71 -28.57
C ASP A 50 -16.85 -6.07 -28.27
N ALA A 51 -16.53 -6.32 -26.99
CA ALA A 51 -15.81 -7.51 -26.54
C ALA A 51 -16.60 -8.80 -26.83
N GLN A 52 -15.96 -9.73 -27.53
CA GLN A 52 -16.51 -11.03 -27.88
C GLN A 52 -16.26 -12.06 -26.78
N PRO A 53 -16.99 -13.19 -26.74
CA PRO A 53 -16.81 -14.22 -25.71
C PRO A 53 -15.37 -14.70 -25.56
N HIS A 54 -14.65 -14.91 -26.67
CA HIS A 54 -13.24 -15.33 -26.63
C HIS A 54 -12.33 -14.30 -25.96
N ASN A 55 -12.62 -12.99 -26.07
CA ASN A 55 -11.83 -11.96 -25.39
C ASN A 55 -11.98 -12.06 -23.86
N VAL A 56 -13.18 -12.39 -23.38
CA VAL A 56 -13.46 -12.54 -21.94
C VAL A 56 -12.73 -13.76 -21.37
N GLU A 57 -12.65 -14.85 -22.12
CA GLU A 57 -11.93 -16.07 -21.72
C GLU A 57 -10.40 -15.88 -21.78
N GLU A 58 -9.90 -15.17 -22.78
CA GLU A 58 -8.46 -14.97 -22.98
C GLU A 58 -7.88 -13.91 -22.05
N PHE A 59 -8.52 -12.75 -21.90
CA PHE A 59 -7.98 -11.58 -21.20
C PHE A 59 -8.50 -11.48 -19.77
N THR A 60 -8.01 -12.39 -18.92
CA THR A 60 -8.35 -12.44 -17.49
C THR A 60 -7.28 -11.76 -16.62
N ALA A 61 -7.66 -11.35 -15.41
CA ALA A 61 -6.71 -10.84 -14.42
C ALA A 61 -5.56 -11.85 -14.17
N GLY A 62 -4.36 -11.32 -13.91
CA GLY A 62 -3.15 -12.10 -13.67
C GLY A 62 -2.37 -12.49 -14.93
N LYS A 63 -2.88 -12.23 -16.14
CA LYS A 63 -2.17 -12.51 -17.40
C LYS A 63 -1.39 -11.30 -17.89
N VAL A 64 -0.20 -11.56 -18.45
CA VAL A 64 0.54 -10.56 -19.23
C VAL A 64 -0.05 -10.51 -20.64
N VAL A 65 -0.23 -9.31 -21.17
CA VAL A 65 -0.67 -9.08 -22.54
C VAL A 65 0.27 -8.12 -23.24
N HIS A 66 0.43 -8.35 -24.53
CA HIS A 66 1.00 -7.35 -25.43
C HIS A 66 -0.12 -6.39 -25.84
N MET A 67 0.09 -5.11 -25.54
CA MET A 67 -0.86 -4.03 -25.75
C MET A 67 -0.29 -2.99 -26.72
N GLN A 68 -1.08 -2.70 -27.74
CA GLN A 68 -0.93 -1.50 -28.56
C GLN A 68 -2.10 -0.58 -28.28
N GLY A 69 -1.86 0.72 -28.21
CA GLY A 69 -2.91 1.68 -27.99
C GLY A 69 -2.43 3.11 -28.06
N ARG A 70 -3.35 4.02 -27.79
CA ARG A 70 -3.09 5.45 -27.69
C ARG A 70 -3.37 5.91 -26.27
N ARG A 71 -2.43 6.62 -25.65
CA ARG A 71 -2.68 7.23 -24.33
C ARG A 71 -3.47 8.51 -24.54
N GLU A 72 -4.73 8.50 -24.14
CA GLU A 72 -5.61 9.66 -24.16
C GLU A 72 -5.89 10.13 -22.74
N VAL A 73 -6.29 11.38 -22.60
CA VAL A 73 -6.74 11.95 -21.33
C VAL A 73 -8.23 12.22 -21.43
N TYR A 74 -9.03 11.50 -20.67
CA TYR A 74 -10.48 11.72 -20.58
C TYR A 74 -10.85 12.15 -19.17
N ASN A 75 -11.44 13.35 -19.06
CA ASN A 75 -11.79 13.95 -17.77
C ASN A 75 -10.61 14.00 -16.77
N ASN A 76 -9.43 14.37 -17.28
CA ASN A 76 -8.14 14.38 -16.58
C ASN A 76 -7.57 13.00 -16.18
N THR A 77 -8.24 11.90 -16.52
CA THR A 77 -7.71 10.54 -16.31
C THR A 77 -6.97 10.03 -17.54
N PRO A 78 -5.68 9.68 -17.41
CA PRO A 78 -4.99 8.89 -18.42
C PRO A 78 -5.68 7.56 -18.63
N GLN A 79 -6.06 7.26 -19.87
CA GLN A 79 -6.63 5.97 -20.24
C GLN A 79 -6.08 5.53 -21.59
N VAL A 80 -6.11 4.23 -21.83
CA VAL A 80 -5.77 3.63 -23.12
C VAL A 80 -7.02 3.61 -24.00
N ASN A 81 -6.91 4.24 -25.16
CA ASN A 81 -7.89 4.15 -26.24
C ASN A 81 -7.25 3.45 -27.46
N GLN A 82 -8.06 3.11 -28.47
CA GLN A 82 -7.60 2.36 -29.66
C GLN A 82 -6.87 1.06 -29.28
N LEU A 83 -7.41 0.40 -28.25
CA LEU A 83 -6.78 -0.72 -27.57
C LEU A 83 -6.79 -1.99 -28.43
N THR A 84 -5.61 -2.54 -28.69
CA THR A 84 -5.42 -3.86 -29.31
C THR A 84 -4.60 -4.74 -28.39
N LEU A 85 -5.10 -5.95 -28.11
CA LEU A 85 -4.48 -6.91 -27.19
C LEU A 85 -4.17 -8.22 -27.91
N ARG A 86 -3.07 -8.86 -27.49
CA ARG A 86 -2.78 -10.26 -27.80
C ARG A 86 -2.03 -10.91 -26.63
N LEU A 87 -2.10 -12.23 -26.54
CA LEU A 87 -1.24 -12.97 -25.63
C LEU A 87 0.24 -12.93 -26.09
N PRO A 88 1.20 -13.00 -25.15
CA PRO A 88 2.61 -13.14 -25.48
C PRO A 88 2.88 -14.43 -26.27
N LYS A 89 3.83 -14.36 -27.20
CA LYS A 89 4.35 -15.49 -27.97
C LYS A 89 5.50 -16.14 -27.20
N ALA A 90 5.91 -17.34 -27.63
CA ALA A 90 7.09 -18.00 -27.07
C ALA A 90 8.33 -17.08 -27.19
N GLY A 91 9.03 -16.87 -26.08
CA GLY A 91 10.20 -15.98 -26.00
C GLY A 91 9.89 -14.52 -25.69
N GLU A 92 8.61 -14.13 -25.60
CA GLU A 92 8.20 -12.79 -25.14
C GLU A 92 7.99 -12.76 -23.62
N PRO A 93 8.08 -11.57 -22.97
CA PRO A 93 7.78 -11.42 -21.55
C PRO A 93 6.38 -11.94 -21.20
N ASN A 94 6.31 -12.86 -20.25
CA ASN A 94 5.06 -13.49 -19.82
C ASN A 94 5.02 -13.79 -18.31
N ASP A 95 6.04 -13.39 -17.55
CA ASP A 95 6.02 -13.52 -16.09
C ASP A 95 5.29 -12.31 -15.48
N PRO A 96 4.14 -12.49 -14.80
CA PRO A 96 3.45 -11.40 -14.12
C PRO A 96 4.34 -10.64 -13.12
N ALA A 97 5.33 -11.28 -12.50
CA ALA A 97 6.21 -10.65 -11.52
C ALA A 97 7.05 -9.51 -12.10
N ASP A 98 7.37 -9.56 -13.40
CA ASP A 98 8.13 -8.50 -14.11
C ASP A 98 7.34 -7.20 -14.27
N PHE A 99 6.03 -7.24 -14.05
CA PHE A 99 5.11 -6.12 -14.24
C PHE A 99 4.45 -5.67 -12.94
N LYS A 100 4.81 -6.27 -11.80
CA LYS A 100 4.36 -5.79 -10.49
C LYS A 100 5.24 -4.62 -10.05
N GLU A 101 4.63 -3.67 -9.34
CA GLU A 101 5.37 -2.57 -8.72
C GLU A 101 6.36 -3.16 -7.71
N LYS A 102 7.64 -2.83 -7.90
CA LYS A 102 8.68 -3.24 -6.96
C LYS A 102 8.75 -2.19 -5.85
N PRO A 103 8.97 -2.61 -4.59
CA PRO A 103 9.30 -1.66 -3.54
C PRO A 103 10.46 -0.75 -3.98
N PRO A 104 10.43 0.53 -3.62
CA PRO A 104 11.50 1.46 -3.97
C PRO A 104 12.82 1.16 -3.24
N VAL A 105 12.81 0.21 -2.29
CA VAL A 105 13.97 -0.23 -1.50
C VAL A 105 13.98 -1.75 -1.47
N ASP A 106 15.18 -2.34 -1.51
CA ASP A 106 15.35 -3.79 -1.44
C ASP A 106 14.81 -4.37 -0.12
N GLN A 107 14.11 -5.51 -0.18
CA GLN A 107 13.50 -6.13 0.99
C GLN A 107 14.55 -6.50 2.06
N LYS A 108 15.77 -6.89 1.66
CA LYS A 108 16.86 -7.18 2.59
C LYS A 108 17.31 -5.92 3.31
N GLU A 109 17.39 -4.78 2.61
CA GLU A 109 17.73 -3.50 3.24
C GLU A 109 16.68 -3.07 4.26
N ILE A 110 15.38 -3.26 3.96
CA ILE A 110 14.29 -3.00 4.90
C ILE A 110 14.40 -3.93 6.12
N ARG A 111 14.63 -5.23 5.91
CA ARG A 111 14.82 -6.22 6.99
C ARG A 111 15.98 -5.83 7.91
N ASP A 112 17.13 -5.49 7.32
CA ASP A 112 18.33 -5.11 8.06
C ASP A 112 18.09 -3.82 8.86
N TYR A 113 17.45 -2.82 8.25
CA TYR A 113 17.09 -1.56 8.91
C TYR A 113 16.14 -1.77 10.10
N LEU A 114 15.02 -2.45 9.90
CA LEU A 114 14.05 -2.68 10.98
C LEU A 114 14.66 -3.51 12.11
N SER A 115 15.48 -4.50 11.78
CA SER A 115 16.22 -5.29 12.78
C SER A 115 17.12 -4.40 13.65
N GLN A 116 17.85 -3.45 13.05
CA GLN A 116 18.65 -2.47 13.80
C GLN A 116 17.79 -1.57 14.68
N MET A 117 16.64 -1.12 14.17
CA MET A 117 15.73 -0.26 14.93
C MET A 117 15.07 -0.98 16.11
N ILE A 118 14.82 -2.29 16.01
CA ILE A 118 14.35 -3.11 17.15
C ILE A 118 15.38 -3.08 18.29
N PHE A 119 16.68 -3.12 18.00
CA PHE A 119 17.72 -3.02 19.03
C PHE A 119 17.78 -1.66 19.72
N LYS A 120 17.27 -0.59 19.09
CA LYS A 120 17.15 0.74 19.69
C LYS A 120 15.97 0.87 20.66
N ILE A 121 15.07 -0.11 20.73
CA ILE A 121 13.99 -0.13 21.73
C ILE A 121 14.59 -0.52 23.08
N GLU A 122 14.74 0.44 23.98
CA GLU A 122 15.41 0.27 25.28
C GLU A 122 14.51 -0.41 26.31
N ASN A 123 13.20 -0.21 26.24
CA ASN A 123 12.26 -0.88 27.15
C ASN A 123 12.22 -2.38 26.82
N SER A 124 12.62 -3.21 27.80
CA SER A 124 12.74 -4.66 27.62
C SER A 124 11.41 -5.36 27.33
N VAL A 125 10.28 -4.86 27.83
CA VAL A 125 8.96 -5.45 27.55
C VAL A 125 8.54 -5.17 26.12
N TRP A 126 8.62 -3.91 25.68
CA TRP A 126 8.30 -3.55 24.29
C TRP A 126 9.18 -4.28 23.30
N GLN A 127 10.50 -4.31 23.53
CA GLN A 127 11.43 -5.01 22.64
C GLN A 127 11.11 -6.51 22.54
N ARG A 128 10.78 -7.17 23.66
CA ARG A 128 10.40 -8.59 23.67
C ARG A 128 9.11 -8.84 22.89
N VAL A 129 8.09 -8.00 23.06
CA VAL A 129 6.82 -8.12 22.34
C VAL A 129 7.04 -7.92 20.84
N VAL A 130 7.74 -6.84 20.45
CA VAL A 130 8.06 -6.55 19.04
C VAL A 130 8.81 -7.72 18.40
N ARG A 131 9.87 -8.21 19.03
CA ARG A 131 10.65 -9.34 18.51
C ARG A 131 9.83 -10.61 18.36
N SER A 132 8.97 -10.91 19.33
CA SER A 132 8.12 -12.11 19.30
C SER A 132 7.13 -12.05 18.14
N LEU A 133 6.45 -10.92 17.98
CA LEU A 133 5.48 -10.73 16.90
C LEU A 133 6.14 -10.67 15.51
N TYR A 134 7.28 -10.00 15.37
CA TYR A 134 8.04 -9.99 14.12
C TYR A 134 8.55 -11.38 13.75
N SER A 135 9.02 -12.16 14.72
CA SER A 135 9.44 -13.54 14.45
C SER A 135 8.26 -14.43 14.05
N LYS A 136 7.07 -14.19 14.60
CA LYS A 136 5.85 -14.94 14.31
C LYS A 136 5.32 -14.68 12.90
N TYR A 137 5.40 -13.43 12.44
CA TYR A 137 4.85 -12.96 11.16
C TYR A 137 5.91 -12.56 10.14
N ASP A 138 7.16 -13.00 10.28
CA ASP A 138 8.29 -12.53 9.46
C ASP A 138 7.98 -12.64 7.96
N LYS A 139 7.58 -13.82 7.50
CA LYS A 139 7.35 -14.07 6.08
C LYS A 139 6.24 -13.19 5.52
N GLU A 140 5.12 -13.12 6.22
CA GLU A 140 3.93 -12.36 5.82
C GLU A 140 4.22 -10.86 5.87
N PHE A 141 4.80 -10.35 6.96
CA PHE A 141 5.09 -8.92 7.13
C PHE A 141 5.94 -8.35 5.99
N TYR A 142 6.95 -9.09 5.55
CA TYR A 142 7.83 -8.65 4.46
C TYR A 142 7.26 -8.88 3.07
N SER A 143 6.15 -9.61 2.90
CA SER A 143 5.54 -9.83 1.58
C SER A 143 4.22 -9.09 1.39
N TYR A 144 3.49 -8.79 2.47
CA TYR A 144 2.14 -8.22 2.36
C TYR A 144 2.14 -6.75 1.95
N PRO A 145 1.05 -6.29 1.29
CA PRO A 145 0.80 -4.87 1.06
C PRO A 145 0.32 -4.19 2.35
N ALA A 146 0.47 -2.87 2.43
CA ALA A 146 -0.07 -2.11 3.56
C ALA A 146 -1.56 -1.75 3.36
N ALA A 147 -2.09 -1.83 2.13
CA ALA A 147 -3.50 -1.59 1.89
C ALA A 147 -4.01 -2.41 0.71
N LYS A 148 -5.32 -2.67 0.68
CA LYS A 148 -5.98 -3.27 -0.49
C LYS A 148 -5.92 -2.33 -1.71
N THR A 149 -6.12 -1.04 -1.46
CA THR A 149 -6.15 0.03 -2.45
C THR A 149 -5.51 1.27 -1.85
N ASN A 150 -4.96 2.16 -2.68
CA ASN A 150 -4.33 3.44 -2.32
C ASN A 150 -2.84 3.32 -1.94
N HIS A 151 -2.45 3.66 -0.72
CA HIS A 151 -1.05 3.76 -0.31
C HIS A 151 -0.44 2.37 -0.09
N HIS A 152 0.78 2.18 -0.58
CA HIS A 152 1.55 0.94 -0.37
C HIS A 152 0.80 -0.36 -0.73
N ALA A 153 -0.09 -0.29 -1.73
CA ALA A 153 -0.88 -1.41 -2.23
C ALA A 153 -0.07 -2.28 -3.23
N PHE A 154 1.14 -2.66 -2.82
CA PHE A 154 2.09 -3.46 -3.59
C PHE A 154 2.81 -4.47 -2.66
N GLU A 155 3.43 -5.48 -3.24
CA GLU A 155 4.15 -6.53 -2.49
C GLU A 155 5.27 -5.93 -1.62
N SER A 156 5.39 -6.35 -0.37
CA SER A 156 6.28 -5.73 0.65
C SER A 156 5.92 -4.29 1.05
N GLY A 157 4.75 -3.78 0.64
CA GLY A 157 4.28 -2.44 0.98
C GLY A 157 4.15 -2.21 2.48
N LEU A 158 3.74 -3.24 3.24
CA LEU A 158 3.58 -3.15 4.70
C LEU A 158 4.93 -2.87 5.40
N ALA A 159 5.95 -3.66 5.10
CA ALA A 159 7.29 -3.47 5.67
C ALA A 159 7.92 -2.15 5.22
N PHE A 160 7.69 -1.73 3.97
CA PHE A 160 8.18 -0.45 3.46
C PHE A 160 7.55 0.73 4.21
N HIS A 161 6.22 0.74 4.35
CA HIS A 161 5.46 1.74 5.12
C HIS A 161 5.94 1.83 6.58
N THR A 162 6.08 0.68 7.25
CA THR A 162 6.62 0.66 8.62
C THR A 162 8.03 1.26 8.68
N ALA A 163 8.90 0.95 7.72
CA ALA A 163 10.27 1.46 7.71
C ALA A 163 10.36 2.98 7.47
N THR A 164 9.54 3.54 6.57
CA THR A 164 9.48 4.99 6.34
C THR A 164 8.92 5.72 7.56
N MET A 165 7.88 5.20 8.21
CA MET A 165 7.37 5.75 9.46
C MET A 165 8.40 5.71 10.59
N VAL A 166 9.18 4.63 10.73
CA VAL A 166 10.25 4.56 11.73
C VAL A 166 11.35 5.60 11.45
N LYS A 167 11.69 5.85 10.18
CA LYS A 167 12.63 6.93 9.80
C LYS A 167 12.09 8.30 10.18
N LEU A 168 10.81 8.56 9.89
CA LEU A 168 10.14 9.80 10.26
C LEU A 168 10.13 9.99 11.78
N ALA A 169 9.82 8.94 12.54
CA ALA A 169 9.82 8.98 14.00
C ALA A 169 11.21 9.23 14.61
N ASP A 170 12.27 8.64 14.03
CA ASP A 170 13.64 8.88 14.51
C ASP A 170 14.02 10.36 14.32
N ALA A 171 13.72 10.92 13.15
CA ALA A 171 13.96 12.33 12.84
C ALA A 171 13.11 13.30 13.68
N ILE A 172 11.82 13.01 13.85
CA ILE A 172 10.93 13.83 14.69
C ILE A 172 11.38 13.78 16.16
N GLY A 173 11.79 12.60 16.64
CA GLY A 173 12.30 12.45 18.00
C GLY A 173 13.65 13.16 18.25
N ASP A 174 14.45 13.41 17.22
CA ASP A 174 15.65 14.27 17.35
C ASP A 174 15.28 15.74 17.60
N ILE A 175 14.14 16.19 17.06
CA ILE A 175 13.64 17.56 17.21
C ILE A 175 12.89 17.72 18.55
N TYR A 176 12.11 16.71 18.95
CA TYR A 176 11.30 16.71 20.16
C TYR A 176 11.83 15.68 21.17
N PRO A 177 12.84 16.02 21.98
CA PRO A 177 13.45 15.08 22.93
C PRO A 177 12.53 14.66 24.09
N GLN A 178 11.35 15.26 24.19
CA GLN A 178 10.31 14.84 25.13
C GLN A 178 9.61 13.54 24.69
N LEU A 179 9.70 13.19 23.40
CA LEU A 179 9.13 11.97 22.86
C LEU A 179 9.97 10.74 23.26
N ASN A 180 9.28 9.70 23.72
CA ASN A 180 9.89 8.40 23.93
C ASN A 180 10.06 7.67 22.59
N LYS A 181 11.27 7.77 22.00
CA LYS A 181 11.62 7.05 20.76
C LYS A 181 11.40 5.54 20.85
N SER A 182 11.66 4.91 21.99
CA SER A 182 11.43 3.47 22.16
C SER A 182 9.96 3.11 22.02
N LEU A 183 9.06 3.93 22.58
CA LEU A 183 7.62 3.74 22.45
C LEU A 183 7.14 4.00 21.02
N LEU A 184 7.66 5.04 20.36
CA LEU A 184 7.36 5.31 18.95
C LEU A 184 7.78 4.16 18.05
N PHE A 185 9.01 3.66 18.18
CA PHE A 185 9.48 2.54 17.37
C PHE A 185 8.65 1.28 17.62
N ALA A 186 8.36 0.96 18.89
CA ALA A 186 7.51 -0.20 19.21
C ALA A 186 6.08 -0.05 18.67
N GLY A 187 5.48 1.13 18.84
CA GLY A 187 4.14 1.43 18.35
C GLY A 187 4.06 1.33 16.83
N ILE A 188 4.96 2.00 16.11
CA ILE A 188 5.00 2.00 14.64
C ILE A 188 5.28 0.61 14.10
N MET A 189 6.20 -0.14 14.70
CA MET A 189 6.50 -1.49 14.24
C MET A 189 5.31 -2.44 14.35
N LEU A 190 4.39 -2.19 15.29
CA LEU A 190 3.28 -3.08 15.57
C LEU A 190 1.93 -2.62 14.99
N HIS A 191 1.67 -1.32 14.86
CA HIS A 191 0.32 -0.78 14.63
C HIS A 191 -0.46 -1.49 13.51
N ASP A 192 0.23 -1.75 12.39
CA ASP A 192 -0.32 -2.36 11.20
C ASP A 192 0.08 -3.82 10.99
N LEU A 193 0.85 -4.42 11.92
CA LEU A 193 1.37 -5.77 11.74
C LEU A 193 0.25 -6.80 11.54
N ALA A 194 -0.93 -6.57 12.14
CA ALA A 194 -2.09 -7.45 11.97
C ALA A 194 -2.75 -7.36 10.58
N LYS A 195 -2.26 -6.51 9.66
CA LYS A 195 -2.64 -6.55 8.24
C LYS A 195 -2.31 -7.89 7.58
N VAL A 196 -1.35 -8.63 8.14
CA VAL A 196 -1.04 -10.02 7.76
C VAL A 196 -2.20 -11.01 8.02
N ILE A 197 -3.15 -10.63 8.87
CA ILE A 197 -4.37 -11.39 9.20
C ILE A 197 -5.59 -10.76 8.51
N GLU A 198 -5.60 -9.42 8.42
CA GLU A 198 -6.69 -8.66 7.80
C GLU A 198 -6.79 -8.93 6.29
N LEU A 199 -5.65 -9.10 5.62
CA LEU A 199 -5.54 -9.26 4.16
C LEU A 199 -5.22 -10.70 3.76
N SER A 200 -5.62 -11.10 2.55
CA SER A 200 -5.42 -12.45 2.01
C SER A 200 -3.98 -12.73 1.55
N GLY A 201 -3.17 -11.70 1.36
CA GLY A 201 -1.79 -11.80 0.86
C GLY A 201 -1.48 -10.78 -0.24
N PRO A 202 -0.28 -10.89 -0.87
CA PRO A 202 0.18 -9.95 -1.89
C PRO A 202 -0.44 -10.12 -3.28
N GLU A 203 -1.03 -11.29 -3.57
CA GLU A 203 -1.66 -11.55 -4.86
C GLU A 203 -3.16 -11.33 -4.78
N ASN A 204 -3.71 -10.51 -5.68
CA ASN A 204 -5.15 -10.19 -5.72
C ASN A 204 -5.72 -9.90 -4.32
N THR A 205 -5.05 -9.00 -3.60
CA THR A 205 -5.31 -8.73 -2.19
C THR A 205 -6.79 -8.45 -1.93
N GLU A 206 -7.36 -9.23 -1.02
CA GLU A 206 -8.72 -9.09 -0.52
C GLU A 206 -8.71 -9.05 1.00
N TYR A 207 -9.77 -8.50 1.58
CA TYR A 207 -10.00 -8.60 3.01
C TYR A 207 -10.44 -10.02 3.36
N THR A 208 -9.82 -10.62 4.37
CA THR A 208 -10.29 -11.88 4.93
C THR A 208 -11.63 -11.67 5.64
N VAL A 209 -12.38 -12.75 5.91
CA VAL A 209 -13.60 -12.65 6.73
C VAL A 209 -13.29 -12.03 8.09
N ARG A 210 -12.17 -12.41 8.68
CA ARG A 210 -11.72 -11.89 9.97
C ARG A 210 -11.34 -10.41 9.87
N GLY A 211 -10.61 -10.03 8.81
CA GLY A 211 -10.27 -8.64 8.53
C GLY A 211 -11.50 -7.76 8.37
N ASN A 212 -12.47 -8.17 7.55
CA ASN A 212 -13.71 -7.43 7.32
C ASN A 212 -14.56 -7.25 8.57
N LEU A 213 -14.61 -8.23 9.47
CA LEU A 213 -15.49 -8.20 10.64
C LEU A 213 -14.84 -7.59 11.88
N ILE A 214 -13.51 -7.62 11.99
CA ILE A 214 -12.78 -7.22 13.21
C ILE A 214 -11.88 -6.00 12.96
N GLY A 215 -11.18 -5.95 11.82
CA GLY A 215 -10.20 -4.92 11.50
C GLY A 215 -8.84 -5.11 12.20
N HIS A 216 -7.76 -4.65 11.56
CA HIS A 216 -6.39 -4.85 12.04
C HIS A 216 -6.13 -4.25 13.44
N ILE A 217 -6.77 -3.14 13.82
CA ILE A 217 -6.56 -2.50 15.14
C ILE A 217 -6.93 -3.44 16.30
N ALA A 218 -8.09 -4.08 16.21
CA ALA A 218 -8.52 -5.04 17.23
C ALA A 218 -7.71 -6.34 17.14
N LEU A 219 -7.32 -6.75 15.94
CA LEU A 219 -6.48 -7.93 15.72
C LEU A 219 -5.06 -7.77 16.29
N ILE A 220 -4.45 -6.59 16.17
CA ILE A 220 -3.10 -6.37 16.73
C ILE A 220 -3.14 -6.37 18.26
N ASP A 221 -4.16 -5.80 18.88
CA ASP A 221 -4.33 -5.83 20.33
C ASP A 221 -4.55 -7.27 20.86
N GLU A 222 -5.30 -8.08 20.09
CA GLU A 222 -5.47 -9.51 20.38
C GLU A 222 -4.14 -10.27 20.29
N GLU A 223 -3.37 -10.08 19.23
CA GLU A 223 -2.07 -10.74 19.05
C GLU A 223 -1.03 -10.29 20.07
N LEU A 224 -1.04 -9.01 20.45
CA LEU A 224 -0.24 -8.49 21.55
C LEU A 224 -0.61 -9.19 22.85
N THR A 225 -1.90 -9.30 23.17
CA THR A 225 -2.36 -9.93 24.43
C THR A 225 -1.96 -11.41 24.50
N LYS A 226 -2.08 -12.16 23.40
CA LYS A 226 -1.59 -13.56 23.33
C LYS A 226 -0.08 -13.64 23.57
N THR A 227 0.67 -12.74 22.92
CA THR A 227 2.13 -12.67 23.06
C THR A 227 2.54 -12.37 24.51
N LEU A 228 1.83 -11.49 25.22
CA LEU A 228 2.09 -11.23 26.64
C LEU A 228 1.93 -12.49 27.49
N MET A 229 0.87 -13.28 27.25
CA MET A 229 0.64 -14.54 27.96
C MET A 229 1.77 -15.54 27.71
N GLU A 230 2.19 -15.71 26.45
CA GLU A 230 3.30 -16.59 26.07
C GLU A 230 4.62 -16.17 26.73
N LEU A 231 4.88 -14.86 26.77
CA LEU A 231 6.08 -14.27 27.38
C LEU A 231 6.02 -14.15 28.90
N LYS A 232 4.88 -14.52 29.52
CA LYS A 232 4.59 -14.37 30.95
C LYS A 232 4.78 -12.93 31.43
N ILE A 233 4.33 -11.97 30.63
CA ILE A 233 4.33 -10.54 30.95
C ILE A 233 2.94 -10.18 31.48
N ASP A 234 2.91 -9.51 32.62
CA ASP A 234 1.68 -9.02 33.24
C ASP A 234 1.07 -7.88 32.40
N ASP A 235 -0.17 -8.10 31.96
CA ASP A 235 -1.01 -7.17 31.19
C ASP A 235 -1.22 -5.83 31.92
N SER A 236 -1.26 -5.86 33.27
CA SER A 236 -1.59 -4.70 34.09
C SER A 236 -0.45 -3.69 34.24
N LYS A 237 0.74 -4.00 33.71
CA LYS A 237 1.89 -3.09 33.76
C LYS A 237 1.64 -1.85 32.92
N GLU A 238 2.05 -0.70 33.45
CA GLU A 238 1.90 0.59 32.78
C GLU A 238 2.51 0.61 31.38
N GLU A 239 3.72 0.07 31.20
CA GLU A 239 4.38 -0.01 29.89
C GLU A 239 3.57 -0.81 28.86
N VAL A 240 2.85 -1.85 29.29
CA VAL A 240 1.95 -2.63 28.42
C VAL A 240 0.72 -1.82 28.07
N ILE A 241 0.07 -1.22 29.07
CA ILE A 241 -1.15 -0.42 28.89
C ILE A 241 -0.88 0.75 27.94
N VAL A 242 0.26 1.43 28.10
CA VAL A 242 0.68 2.55 27.25
C VAL A 242 0.93 2.09 25.81
N LEU A 243 1.63 0.97 25.59
CA LEU A 243 1.82 0.43 24.24
C LEU A 243 0.48 0.08 23.59
N ARG A 244 -0.41 -0.61 24.32
CA ARG A 244 -1.76 -0.93 23.83
C ARG A 244 -2.54 0.32 23.48
N HIS A 245 -2.47 1.37 24.29
CA HIS A 245 -3.10 2.67 23.98
C HIS A 245 -2.57 3.26 22.68
N VAL A 246 -1.25 3.23 22.44
CA VAL A 246 -0.66 3.67 21.16
C VAL A 246 -1.23 2.89 19.98
N LEU A 247 -1.31 1.56 20.06
CA LEU A 247 -1.87 0.73 18.99
C LEU A 247 -3.36 0.97 18.80
N LEU A 248 -4.14 1.06 19.87
CA LEU A 248 -5.59 1.26 19.81
C LEU A 248 -6.01 2.69 19.43
N SER A 249 -5.07 3.63 19.35
CA SER A 249 -5.37 5.03 19.02
C SER A 249 -4.74 5.53 17.72
N HIS A 250 -4.00 4.69 16.99
CA HIS A 250 -3.16 5.15 15.87
C HIS A 250 -3.95 5.75 14.69
N HIS A 251 -5.21 5.36 14.49
CA HIS A 251 -6.09 6.01 13.51
C HIS A 251 -6.55 7.42 13.95
N GLY A 252 -6.23 7.86 15.16
CA GLY A 252 -6.43 9.24 15.64
C GLY A 252 -7.86 9.60 16.00
N LEU A 253 -8.78 9.46 15.04
CA LEU A 253 -10.19 9.82 15.18
C LEU A 253 -11.08 8.58 15.24
N LEU A 254 -12.15 8.67 16.03
CA LEU A 254 -13.15 7.60 16.15
C LEU A 254 -13.83 7.31 14.80
N GLU A 255 -14.03 8.34 13.97
CA GLU A 255 -14.60 8.23 12.63
C GLU A 255 -13.69 7.49 11.64
N TYR A 256 -12.39 7.40 11.93
CA TYR A 256 -11.44 6.58 11.17
C TYR A 256 -11.40 5.13 11.67
N GLY A 257 -12.29 4.76 12.59
CA GLY A 257 -12.36 3.40 13.16
C GLY A 257 -11.47 3.19 14.37
N SER A 258 -10.80 4.24 14.88
CA SER A 258 -10.01 4.16 16.10
C SER A 258 -10.89 3.86 17.32
N PRO A 259 -10.63 2.80 18.12
CA PRO A 259 -11.36 2.53 19.35
C PRO A 259 -11.31 3.68 20.36
N VAL A 260 -10.17 4.34 20.46
CA VAL A 260 -9.95 5.50 21.33
C VAL A 260 -9.11 6.57 20.62
N ARG A 261 -9.20 7.82 21.06
CA ARG A 261 -8.34 8.90 20.56
C ARG A 261 -6.96 8.88 21.24
N PRO A 262 -5.90 9.38 20.60
CA PRO A 262 -4.61 9.57 21.25
C PRO A 262 -4.73 10.41 22.52
N LYS A 263 -3.93 10.07 23.54
CA LYS A 263 -3.93 10.73 24.87
C LYS A 263 -2.52 10.96 25.42
N ILE A 264 -1.51 10.62 24.63
CA ILE A 264 -0.09 10.81 24.93
C ILE A 264 0.60 11.27 23.65
N MET A 265 1.76 11.93 23.80
CA MET A 265 2.46 12.56 22.67
C MET A 265 2.86 11.55 21.60
N GLU A 266 3.29 10.35 21.99
CA GLU A 266 3.73 9.31 21.08
C GLU A 266 2.58 8.77 20.23
N ALA A 267 1.39 8.61 20.81
CA ALA A 267 0.21 8.18 20.07
C ALA A 267 -0.24 9.26 19.06
N GLU A 268 -0.20 10.53 19.47
CA GLU A 268 -0.55 11.65 18.58
C GLU A 268 0.43 11.76 17.41
N ILE A 269 1.74 11.66 17.69
CA ILE A 269 2.78 11.73 16.67
C ILE A 269 2.75 10.52 15.76
N LEU A 270 2.52 9.32 16.27
CA LEU A 270 2.38 8.12 15.44
C LEU A 270 1.24 8.29 14.44
N HIS A 271 0.06 8.75 14.89
CA HIS A 271 -1.06 9.05 13.99
C HIS A 271 -0.69 10.05 12.90
N MET A 272 -0.01 11.13 13.26
CA MET A 272 0.44 12.14 12.27
C MET A 272 1.45 11.57 11.27
N ILE A 273 2.38 10.72 11.74
CA ILE A 273 3.38 10.07 10.90
C ILE A 273 2.71 9.11 9.91
N ASP A 274 1.75 8.32 10.38
CA ASP A 274 1.00 7.38 9.55
C ASP A 274 0.27 8.11 8.41
N ASN A 275 -0.50 9.15 8.76
CA ASN A 275 -1.15 10.01 7.76
C ASN A 275 -0.13 10.64 6.81
N LEU A 276 0.96 11.22 7.32
CA LEU A 276 1.97 11.86 6.47
C LEU A 276 2.54 10.88 5.44
N ASP A 277 2.93 9.67 5.86
CA ASP A 277 3.50 8.66 4.97
C ASP A 277 2.49 8.23 3.90
N ALA A 278 1.25 7.92 4.32
CA ALA A 278 0.17 7.54 3.42
C ALA A 278 -0.18 8.65 2.40
N GLU A 279 -0.31 9.90 2.86
CA GLU A 279 -0.60 11.06 2.00
C GLU A 279 0.53 11.29 0.99
N MET A 280 1.78 11.29 1.44
CA MET A 280 2.94 11.50 0.57
C MET A 280 3.07 10.42 -0.49
N MET A 281 2.83 9.15 -0.16
CA MET A 281 2.83 8.06 -1.13
C MET A 281 1.73 8.25 -2.18
N MET A 282 0.51 8.58 -1.77
CA MET A 282 -0.61 8.82 -2.69
C MET A 282 -0.36 10.03 -3.61
N MET A 283 0.18 11.12 -3.07
CA MET A 283 0.54 12.31 -3.84
C MET A 283 1.65 12.01 -4.84
N THR A 284 2.71 11.31 -4.41
CA THR A 284 3.85 10.95 -5.27
C THR A 284 3.40 10.06 -6.42
N ALA A 285 2.59 9.03 -6.14
CA ALA A 285 2.02 8.16 -7.16
C ALA A 285 1.18 8.94 -8.19
N ALA A 286 0.30 9.82 -7.73
CA ALA A 286 -0.55 10.61 -8.61
C ALA A 286 0.22 11.63 -9.47
N LEU A 287 1.21 12.31 -8.88
CA LEU A 287 2.09 13.26 -9.58
C LEU A 287 3.07 12.55 -10.54
N GLY A 288 3.36 11.27 -10.32
CA GLY A 288 4.13 10.43 -11.24
C GLY A 288 3.47 10.22 -12.59
N LEU A 289 2.14 10.36 -12.67
CA LEU A 289 1.33 10.08 -13.88
C LEU A 289 1.04 11.31 -14.77
N VAL A 290 1.51 12.49 -14.36
CA VAL A 290 1.26 13.75 -15.07
C VAL A 290 2.56 14.44 -15.44
N ASP A 291 2.52 15.24 -16.50
CA ASP A 291 3.67 16.00 -16.96
C ASP A 291 3.87 17.27 -16.10
N PRO A 292 5.11 17.80 -16.00
CA PRO A 292 5.33 19.09 -15.35
C PRO A 292 4.46 20.20 -15.95
N GLY A 293 3.69 20.87 -15.10
CA GLY A 293 2.70 21.87 -15.50
C GLY A 293 1.26 21.39 -15.55
N GLU A 294 1.00 20.12 -15.22
CA GLU A 294 -0.34 19.54 -15.20
C GLU A 294 -0.87 19.29 -13.78
N MET A 295 -2.18 19.06 -13.68
CA MET A 295 -2.89 18.70 -12.44
C MET A 295 -3.17 17.20 -12.43
N SER A 296 -3.01 16.57 -11.27
CA SER A 296 -3.50 15.21 -11.03
C SER A 296 -5.03 15.16 -11.02
N ASN A 297 -5.56 13.95 -11.17
CA ASN A 297 -6.94 13.66 -10.81
C ASN A 297 -7.23 13.91 -9.34
N LYS A 298 -8.53 13.99 -9.02
CA LYS A 298 -9.01 14.01 -7.65
C LYS A 298 -8.67 12.69 -6.97
N ILE A 299 -8.02 12.76 -5.82
CA ILE A 299 -7.68 11.60 -5.00
C ILE A 299 -8.71 11.53 -3.88
N PHE A 300 -9.64 10.57 -3.95
CA PHE A 300 -10.76 10.49 -3.00
C PHE A 300 -10.30 10.35 -1.55
N ALA A 301 -9.25 9.55 -1.31
CA ALA A 301 -8.64 9.39 0.01
C ALA A 301 -8.00 10.69 0.56
N LEU A 302 -7.73 11.68 -0.28
CA LEU A 302 -7.22 13.01 0.08
C LEU A 302 -8.31 14.07 -0.05
N GLU A 303 -9.52 13.75 0.40
CA GLU A 303 -10.70 14.64 0.36
C GLU A 303 -11.10 15.07 -1.06
N GLY A 304 -10.75 14.25 -2.06
CA GLY A 304 -11.02 14.56 -3.46
C GLY A 304 -10.18 15.73 -4.01
N ARG A 305 -9.06 16.06 -3.37
CA ARG A 305 -8.11 17.08 -3.85
C ARG A 305 -7.35 16.62 -5.10
N SER A 306 -6.98 17.60 -5.93
CA SER A 306 -6.08 17.45 -7.08
C SER A 306 -4.78 18.20 -6.78
N PHE A 307 -3.66 17.70 -7.31
CA PHE A 307 -2.33 18.23 -7.01
C PHE A 307 -1.60 18.64 -8.29
N TYR A 308 -0.93 19.78 -8.26
CA TYR A 308 -0.17 20.32 -9.38
C TYR A 308 1.27 19.79 -9.38
N LYS A 309 1.81 19.42 -10.55
CA LYS A 309 3.23 19.10 -10.70
C LYS A 309 4.01 20.34 -11.17
N PRO A 310 4.85 20.97 -10.32
CA PRO A 310 5.60 22.15 -10.71
C PRO A 310 6.55 21.90 -11.88
N LYS A 311 6.81 22.93 -12.69
CA LYS A 311 7.86 22.93 -13.73
C LYS A 311 9.26 23.24 -13.20
N LEU A 312 9.37 23.54 -11.91
CA LEU A 312 10.63 23.86 -11.26
C LEU A 312 11.41 22.56 -11.07
N GLU A 313 12.72 22.59 -11.35
CA GLU A 313 13.62 21.50 -10.96
C GLU A 313 13.60 21.38 -9.43
N GLN A 314 13.48 20.14 -8.94
CA GLN A 314 13.55 19.80 -7.51
C GLN A 314 14.98 19.43 -7.13
#